data_AF-A0A2D8RIW9-F1
#
_entry.id   AF-A0A2D8RIW9-F1
#
_cell.length_a   1.000
_cell.length_b   1.000
_cell.length_c   1.000
_cell.angle_alpha   90.00
_cell.angle_beta   90.00
_cell.angle_gamma   90.00
#
_symmetry.space_group_name_H-M   'P 1'
#
loop_
_entity.id
_entity.type
_entity.pdbx_description
1 polymer ?
#
loop_
_entity_poly.entity_id
_entity_poly.type
_entity_poly.pdbx_seq_one_letter_code
_entity_poly.pdbx_strand_id
1 'polypeptide(L)'
;MHGLVSLVSRDTQLARLLNSRRQNRVVPAFRFAEDYDMPSIQDVADQINARLDQINTHTENTAQNTADTHDVAKDIRSELQQVNNRLTQIDQTLDHGFANLSQGIFALIQLQIVSIHLLDHHRKQNDTIICELVNNNQLLCDIKRKLAHQLRLDQQTLTSTLKIEGIMTRVHCCEAGDYDRELELKQWLEKCCPPERQPEEKCPEPCGRPGFDPRQPEGLDWRPLPSPVDPKPEG
;
A
#
# COMPACT_ATOMS: atom_id res chain seq x y z
N MET A 1 4.61 9.27 -23.99
CA MET A 1 5.42 9.38 -25.22
C MET A 1 4.90 10.55 -26.02
N HIS A 2 5.53 11.72 -25.95
CA HIS A 2 5.47 12.84 -26.90
C HIS A 2 5.98 14.08 -26.15
N GLY A 3 7.25 14.37 -26.34
CA GLY A 3 7.90 15.52 -25.72
C GLY A 3 9.37 15.46 -26.09
N LEU A 4 9.71 16.01 -27.26
CA LEU A 4 11.08 16.26 -27.72
C LEU A 4 11.04 16.93 -29.10
N VAL A 5 10.42 18.11 -29.22
CA VAL A 5 10.71 19.02 -30.35
C VAL A 5 10.57 20.45 -29.84
N SER A 6 11.61 21.25 -30.10
CA SER A 6 11.62 22.73 -30.12
C SER A 6 12.63 23.40 -29.17
N LEU A 7 13.89 22.94 -29.19
CA LEU A 7 15.02 23.68 -28.62
C LEU A 7 16.09 24.10 -29.66
N VAL A 8 15.83 23.93 -30.96
CA VAL A 8 16.86 24.14 -32.01
C VAL A 8 16.81 25.54 -32.67
N SER A 9 15.87 26.43 -32.31
CA SER A 9 15.63 27.65 -33.11
C SER A 9 16.24 28.96 -32.58
N ARG A 10 16.89 28.98 -31.40
CA ARG A 10 17.40 30.24 -30.81
C ARG A 10 18.90 30.50 -31.01
N ASP A 11 19.73 29.50 -31.28
CA ASP A 11 21.18 29.71 -31.44
C ASP A 11 21.60 30.23 -32.83
N THR A 12 20.73 30.15 -33.83
CA THR A 12 21.04 30.57 -35.20
C THR A 12 20.90 32.08 -35.44
N GLN A 13 20.27 32.84 -34.53
CA GLN A 13 20.10 34.29 -34.69
C GLN A 13 21.22 35.11 -34.05
N LEU A 14 21.86 34.64 -32.99
CA LEU A 14 22.99 35.36 -32.37
C LEU A 14 24.29 35.29 -33.21
N ALA A 15 24.44 34.27 -34.06
CA ALA A 15 25.60 34.14 -34.95
C ALA A 15 25.62 35.14 -36.13
N ARG A 16 24.50 35.81 -36.46
CA ARG A 16 24.46 36.77 -37.58
C ARG A 16 24.84 38.21 -37.20
N LEU A 17 24.82 38.57 -35.92
CA LEU A 17 25.16 39.95 -35.49
C LEU A 17 26.65 40.20 -35.25
N LEU A 18 27.49 39.14 -35.20
CA LEU A 18 28.93 39.29 -34.98
C LEU A 18 29.80 39.20 -36.25
N ASN A 19 29.21 38.91 -37.42
CA ASN A 19 29.99 38.66 -38.65
C ASN A 19 30.00 39.81 -39.68
N SER A 20 29.55 41.02 -39.30
CA SER A 20 29.48 42.19 -40.20
C SER A 20 30.31 43.39 -39.72
N ARG A 21 31.53 43.13 -39.19
CA ARG A 21 32.48 44.21 -38.82
C ARG A 21 33.96 43.91 -39.16
N ARG A 22 34.23 43.04 -40.12
CA ARG A 22 35.59 42.86 -40.67
C ARG A 22 35.58 42.94 -42.20
N GLN A 23 35.52 44.16 -42.73
CA GLN A 23 36.02 44.45 -44.07
C GLN A 23 37.10 45.53 -43.97
N ASN A 24 38.34 45.06 -44.19
CA ASN A 24 39.55 45.73 -44.61
C ASN A 24 39.51 47.27 -44.73
N ARG A 25 40.12 47.96 -43.75
CA ARG A 25 40.77 49.26 -44.00
C ARG A 25 42.06 49.00 -44.78
N VAL A 26 42.02 49.19 -46.09
CA VAL A 26 43.22 49.49 -46.88
C VAL A 26 43.60 50.93 -46.56
N VAL A 27 44.75 51.15 -45.94
CA VAL A 27 45.31 52.48 -45.65
C VAL A 27 46.01 52.95 -46.93
N PRO A 28 45.53 54.00 -47.64
CA PRO A 28 46.26 54.54 -48.76
C PRO A 28 47.44 55.39 -48.26
N ALA A 29 48.57 55.26 -48.96
CA ALA A 29 49.80 55.99 -48.69
C ALA A 29 49.58 57.50 -48.89
N PHE A 30 49.90 58.26 -47.84
CA PHE A 30 49.93 59.72 -47.80
C PHE A 30 50.95 60.25 -48.83
N ARG A 31 50.47 60.83 -49.93
CA ARG A 31 51.24 61.77 -50.76
C ARG A 31 50.88 63.18 -50.33
N PHE A 32 51.86 63.89 -49.78
CA PHE A 32 51.79 65.33 -49.51
C PHE A 32 51.98 66.08 -50.84
N ALA A 33 50.88 66.54 -51.42
CA ALA A 33 50.89 67.63 -52.38
C ALA A 33 49.90 68.67 -51.83
N GLU A 34 50.47 69.76 -51.30
CA GLU A 34 49.75 70.92 -50.80
C GLU A 34 49.11 71.65 -51.99
N ASP A 35 47.82 71.40 -52.23
CA ASP A 35 46.91 72.37 -52.80
C ASP A 35 45.83 72.60 -51.74
N TYR A 36 46.00 73.66 -50.95
CA TYR A 36 44.98 74.15 -50.03
C TYR A 36 43.92 74.89 -50.86
N ASP A 37 43.14 74.14 -51.64
CA ASP A 37 41.88 74.64 -52.17
C ASP A 37 40.95 74.78 -50.97
N MET A 38 40.72 76.02 -50.53
CA MET A 38 39.77 76.25 -49.44
C MET A 38 38.43 75.74 -49.93
N PRO A 39 37.81 74.75 -49.25
CA PRO A 39 36.51 74.26 -49.65
C PRO A 39 35.58 75.45 -49.76
N SER A 40 34.83 75.48 -50.85
CA SER A 40 33.84 76.51 -51.06
C SER A 40 32.88 76.49 -49.86
N ILE A 41 32.36 77.65 -49.47
CA ILE A 41 31.30 77.74 -48.46
C ILE A 41 30.12 76.81 -48.84
N GLN A 42 29.94 76.56 -50.14
CA GLN A 42 28.95 75.62 -50.65
C GLN A 42 29.26 74.15 -50.26
N ASP A 43 30.51 73.71 -50.37
CA ASP A 43 30.92 72.34 -50.02
C ASP A 43 30.75 72.08 -48.51
N VAL A 44 31.03 73.10 -47.70
CA VAL A 44 30.80 73.06 -46.25
C VAL A 44 29.30 72.95 -45.95
N ALA A 45 28.47 73.72 -46.65
CA ALA A 45 27.01 73.65 -46.50
C ALA A 45 26.45 72.26 -46.90
N ASP A 46 26.91 71.69 -48.01
CA ASP A 46 26.48 70.37 -48.47
C ASP A 46 26.93 69.26 -47.49
N GLN A 47 28.14 69.36 -46.92
CA GLN A 47 28.60 68.44 -45.89
C GLN A 47 27.78 68.54 -44.59
N ILE A 48 27.39 69.75 -44.19
CA ILE A 48 26.54 69.97 -43.01
C ILE A 48 25.16 69.33 -43.24
N ASN A 49 24.55 69.55 -44.41
CA ASN A 49 23.27 68.96 -44.76
C ASN A 49 23.33 67.42 -44.74
N ALA A 50 24.36 66.82 -45.34
CA ALA A 50 24.55 65.38 -45.32
C ALA A 50 24.72 64.80 -43.90
N ARG A 51 25.42 65.50 -43.00
CA ARG A 51 25.54 65.10 -41.59
C ARG A 51 24.24 65.25 -40.83
N LEU A 52 23.47 66.30 -41.11
CA LEU A 52 22.18 66.52 -40.49
C LEU A 52 21.18 65.42 -40.90
N ASP A 53 21.16 65.03 -42.17
CA ASP A 53 20.36 63.91 -42.67
C ASP A 53 20.73 62.57 -42.02
N GLN A 54 22.04 62.32 -41.83
CA GLN A 54 22.52 61.16 -41.07
C GLN A 54 22.08 61.19 -39.61
N ILE A 55 22.17 62.36 -38.95
CA ILE A 55 21.70 62.52 -37.56
C ILE A 55 20.21 62.27 -37.46
N ASN A 56 19.41 62.81 -38.39
CA ASN A 56 17.97 62.57 -38.43
C ASN A 56 17.66 61.08 -38.57
N THR A 57 18.32 60.40 -39.53
CA THR A 57 18.17 58.96 -39.74
C THR A 57 18.60 58.15 -38.51
N HIS A 58 19.71 58.49 -37.85
CA HIS A 58 20.15 57.80 -36.64
C HIS A 58 19.21 58.05 -35.45
N THR A 59 18.65 59.25 -35.35
CA THR A 59 17.68 59.60 -34.31
C THR A 59 16.39 58.80 -34.49
N GLU A 60 15.86 58.73 -35.72
CA GLU A 60 14.69 57.91 -36.05
C GLU A 60 14.92 56.43 -35.76
N ASN A 61 16.05 55.87 -36.20
CA ASN A 61 16.41 54.48 -35.91
C ASN A 61 16.54 54.20 -34.40
N THR A 62 17.09 55.14 -33.64
CA THR A 62 17.24 54.99 -32.19
C THR A 62 15.88 55.05 -31.48
N ALA A 63 14.99 55.95 -31.93
CA ALA A 63 13.62 56.02 -31.44
C ALA A 63 12.85 54.72 -31.71
N GLN A 64 12.96 54.18 -32.94
CA GLN A 64 12.32 52.91 -33.30
C GLN A 64 12.87 51.74 -32.47
N ASN A 65 14.19 51.59 -32.36
CA ASN A 65 14.80 50.53 -31.56
C ASN A 65 14.38 50.61 -30.08
N THR A 66 14.18 51.82 -29.55
CA THR A 66 13.73 52.02 -28.16
C THR A 66 12.27 51.60 -28.00
N ALA A 67 11.41 51.90 -28.97
CA ALA A 67 10.02 51.44 -28.99
C ALA A 67 9.95 49.90 -29.08
N ASP A 68 10.70 49.30 -29.99
CA ASP A 68 10.76 47.83 -30.15
C ASP A 68 11.25 47.15 -28.86
N THR A 69 12.28 47.71 -28.21
CA THR A 69 12.80 47.19 -26.93
C THR A 69 11.77 47.29 -25.81
N HIS A 70 10.98 48.38 -25.78
CA HIS A 70 9.91 48.56 -24.82
C HIS A 70 8.80 47.50 -25.00
N ASP A 71 8.42 47.22 -26.24
CA ASP A 71 7.41 46.21 -26.55
C ASP A 71 7.89 44.80 -26.20
N VAL A 72 9.14 44.45 -26.53
CA VAL A 72 9.75 43.19 -26.09
C VAL A 72 9.77 43.08 -24.55
N ALA A 73 10.10 44.16 -23.84
CA ALA A 73 10.07 44.15 -22.37
C ALA A 73 8.66 43.96 -21.80
N LYS A 74 7.64 44.49 -22.48
CA LYS A 74 6.23 44.27 -22.10
C LYS A 74 5.80 42.82 -22.33
N ASP A 75 6.18 42.23 -23.47
CA ASP A 75 5.90 40.84 -23.78
C ASP A 75 6.57 39.89 -22.80
N ILE A 76 7.85 40.12 -22.47
CA ILE A 76 8.57 39.34 -21.45
C ILE A 76 7.86 39.40 -20.10
N ARG A 77 7.40 40.59 -19.67
CA ARG A 77 6.64 40.71 -18.41
C ARG A 77 5.32 39.94 -18.45
N SER A 78 4.62 39.98 -19.58
CA SER A 78 3.37 39.22 -19.78
C SER A 78 3.61 37.71 -19.72
N GLU A 79 4.65 37.22 -20.41
CA GLU A 79 5.05 35.81 -20.37
C GLU A 79 5.46 35.38 -18.96
N LEU A 80 6.23 36.19 -18.24
CA LEU A 80 6.60 35.93 -16.84
C LEU A 80 5.37 35.81 -15.93
N GLN A 81 4.39 36.71 -16.07
CA GLN A 81 3.14 36.63 -15.32
C GLN A 81 2.36 35.37 -15.67
N GLN A 82 2.30 35.00 -16.94
CA GLN A 82 1.62 33.78 -17.38
C GLN A 82 2.29 32.52 -16.83
N VAL A 83 3.62 32.46 -16.86
CA VAL A 83 4.39 31.34 -16.31
C VAL A 83 4.19 31.24 -14.80
N ASN A 84 4.22 32.37 -14.08
CA ASN A 84 3.99 32.38 -12.64
C ASN A 84 2.59 31.85 -12.29
N ASN A 85 1.55 32.32 -13.00
CA ASN A 85 0.19 31.84 -12.81
C ASN A 85 0.05 30.33 -13.07
N ARG A 86 0.73 29.80 -14.10
CA ARG A 86 0.77 28.35 -14.37
C ARG A 86 1.49 27.59 -13.27
N LEU A 87 2.58 28.14 -12.73
CA LEU A 87 3.31 27.54 -11.61
C LEU A 87 2.41 27.44 -10.38
N THR A 88 1.70 28.51 -10.03
CA THR A 88 0.73 28.52 -8.92
C THR A 88 -0.41 27.51 -9.13
N GLN A 89 -0.90 27.36 -10.36
CA GLN A 89 -1.93 26.35 -10.68
C GLN A 89 -1.41 24.92 -10.52
N ILE A 90 -0.17 24.64 -10.96
CA ILE A 90 0.47 23.34 -10.78
C ILE A 90 0.62 23.03 -9.30
N ASP A 91 1.09 23.99 -8.51
CA ASP A 91 1.30 23.86 -7.07
C ASP A 91 -0.02 23.50 -6.35
N GLN A 92 -1.08 24.27 -6.60
CA GLN A 92 -2.42 23.98 -6.07
C GLN A 92 -2.95 22.60 -6.49
N THR A 93 -2.72 22.21 -7.75
CA THR A 93 -3.15 20.90 -8.26
C THR A 93 -2.40 19.76 -7.58
N LEU A 94 -1.09 19.92 -7.35
CA LEU A 94 -0.27 18.95 -6.64
C LEU A 94 -0.69 18.82 -5.18
N ASP A 95 -0.91 19.93 -4.48
CA ASP A 95 -1.39 19.93 -3.10
C ASP A 95 -2.72 19.19 -2.95
N HIS A 96 -3.69 19.48 -3.82
CA HIS A 96 -4.95 18.75 -3.85
C HIS A 96 -4.77 17.27 -4.21
N GLY A 97 -3.88 16.96 -5.15
CA GLY A 97 -3.54 15.59 -5.53
C GLY A 97 -2.97 14.77 -4.36
N PHE A 98 -2.02 15.34 -3.61
CA PHE A 98 -1.42 14.69 -2.45
C PHE A 98 -2.41 14.58 -1.29
N ALA A 99 -3.26 15.58 -1.06
CA ALA A 99 -4.32 15.50 -0.06
C ALA A 99 -5.29 14.34 -0.38
N ASN A 100 -5.75 14.23 -1.62
CA ASN A 100 -6.64 13.14 -2.04
C ASN A 100 -5.95 11.78 -1.96
N LEU A 101 -4.69 11.68 -2.39
CA LEU A 101 -3.92 10.44 -2.30
C LEU A 101 -3.73 9.99 -0.85
N SER A 102 -3.37 10.91 0.05
CA SER A 102 -3.17 10.60 1.47
C SER A 102 -4.47 10.13 2.15
N GLN A 103 -5.62 10.75 1.82
CA GLN A 103 -6.93 10.29 2.27
C GLN A 103 -7.27 8.88 1.74
N GLY A 104 -7.00 8.62 0.45
CA GLY A 104 -7.22 7.31 -0.16
C GLY A 104 -6.37 6.20 0.47
N ILE A 105 -5.07 6.46 0.69
CA ILE A 105 -4.17 5.52 1.37
C ILE A 105 -4.63 5.27 2.81
N PHE A 106 -5.05 6.30 3.52
CA PHE A 106 -5.56 6.15 4.88
C PHE A 106 -6.82 5.27 4.94
N ALA A 107 -7.77 5.46 4.03
CA ALA A 107 -8.94 4.60 3.92
C ALA A 107 -8.57 3.13 3.65
N LEU A 108 -7.56 2.87 2.82
CA LEU A 108 -7.05 1.52 2.56
C LEU A 108 -6.42 0.90 3.81
N ILE A 109 -5.65 1.68 4.58
CA ILE A 109 -5.06 1.21 5.84
C ILE A 109 -6.16 0.84 6.85
N GLN A 110 -7.20 1.67 6.98
CA GLN A 110 -8.34 1.37 7.84
C GLN A 110 -9.03 0.07 7.42
N LEU A 111 -9.27 -0.12 6.13
CA LEU A 111 -9.87 -1.35 5.60
C LEU A 111 -9.00 -2.58 5.89
N GLN A 112 -7.69 -2.45 5.76
CA GLN A 112 -6.75 -3.53 6.07
C GLN A 112 -6.79 -3.90 7.57
N ILE A 113 -6.81 -2.90 8.46
CA ILE A 113 -6.93 -3.12 9.90
C ILE A 113 -8.22 -3.86 10.24
N VAL A 114 -9.36 -3.43 9.68
CA VAL A 114 -10.66 -4.10 9.88
C VAL A 114 -10.62 -5.54 9.35
N SER A 115 -10.01 -5.76 8.18
CA SER A 115 -9.91 -7.10 7.58
C SER A 115 -9.06 -8.06 8.42
N ILE A 116 -7.92 -7.59 8.94
CA ILE A 116 -7.07 -8.36 9.86
C ILE A 116 -7.84 -8.70 11.13
N HIS A 117 -8.65 -7.78 11.65
CA HIS A 117 -9.49 -8.03 12.82
C HIS A 117 -10.57 -9.06 12.57
N LEU A 118 -11.24 -8.99 11.41
CA LEU A 118 -12.22 -10.00 11.02
C LEU A 118 -11.57 -11.38 10.92
N LEU A 119 -10.37 -11.47 10.34
CA LEU A 119 -9.64 -12.73 10.24
C LEU A 119 -9.22 -13.29 11.60
N ASP A 120 -8.74 -12.44 12.52
CA ASP A 120 -8.42 -12.83 13.89
C ASP A 120 -9.67 -13.31 14.65
N HIS A 121 -10.81 -12.64 14.45
CA HIS A 121 -12.09 -13.05 15.02
C HIS A 121 -12.50 -14.45 14.53
N HIS A 122 -12.44 -14.70 13.21
CA HIS A 122 -12.74 -16.01 12.66
C HIS A 122 -11.79 -17.10 13.14
N ARG A 123 -10.49 -16.79 13.28
CA ARG A 123 -9.51 -17.71 13.86
C ARG A 123 -9.91 -18.12 15.28
N LYS A 124 -10.26 -17.16 16.14
CA LYS A 124 -10.69 -17.42 17.52
C LYS A 124 -12.01 -18.19 17.60
N GLN A 125 -12.96 -17.91 16.69
CA GLN A 125 -14.18 -18.70 16.58
C GLN A 125 -13.89 -20.17 16.22
N ASN A 126 -13.00 -20.40 15.25
CA ASN A 126 -12.61 -21.75 14.85
C ASN A 126 -11.89 -22.49 15.99
N ASP A 127 -10.99 -21.81 16.72
CA ASP A 127 -10.33 -22.39 17.90
C ASP A 127 -11.35 -22.80 18.97
N THR A 128 -12.39 -21.97 19.17
CA THR A 128 -13.49 -22.29 20.09
C THR A 128 -14.28 -23.52 19.64
N ILE A 129 -14.66 -23.58 18.36
CA ILE A 129 -15.39 -24.72 17.80
C ILE A 129 -14.57 -26.01 17.94
N ILE A 130 -13.27 -25.96 17.63
CA ILE A 130 -12.37 -27.11 17.77
C ILE A 130 -12.32 -27.58 19.22
N CYS A 131 -12.22 -26.64 20.16
CA CYS A 131 -12.23 -26.97 21.58
C CYS A 131 -13.54 -27.66 22.00
N GLU A 132 -14.71 -27.10 21.64
CA GLU A 132 -16.00 -27.73 21.95
C GLU A 132 -16.13 -29.13 21.34
N LEU A 133 -15.60 -29.37 20.14
CA LEU A 133 -15.57 -30.71 19.53
C LEU A 133 -14.69 -31.70 20.31
N VAL A 134 -13.54 -31.26 20.83
CA VAL A 134 -12.67 -32.09 21.68
C VAL A 134 -13.39 -32.45 22.99
N ASN A 135 -14.04 -31.48 23.63
CA ASN A 135 -14.80 -31.72 24.86
C ASN A 135 -15.98 -32.68 24.64
N ASN A 136 -16.67 -32.58 23.49
CA ASN A 136 -17.72 -33.53 23.13
C ASN A 136 -17.18 -34.96 22.92
N ASN A 137 -16.00 -35.10 22.33
CA ASN A 137 -15.35 -36.41 22.18
C ASN A 137 -15.00 -37.05 23.54
N GLN A 138 -14.57 -36.25 24.51
CA GLN A 138 -14.35 -36.73 25.87
C GLN A 138 -15.66 -37.24 26.50
N LEU A 139 -16.74 -36.47 26.39
CA LEU A 139 -18.06 -36.89 26.90
C LEU A 139 -18.54 -38.19 26.26
N LEU A 140 -18.38 -38.33 24.94
CA LEU A 140 -18.72 -39.56 24.22
C LEU A 140 -17.89 -40.75 24.69
N CYS A 141 -16.59 -40.54 24.94
CA CYS A 141 -15.71 -41.57 25.49
C CYS A 141 -16.18 -42.02 26.89
N ASP A 142 -16.52 -41.08 27.77
CA ASP A 142 -17.04 -41.37 29.11
C ASP A 142 -18.38 -42.11 29.07
N ILE A 143 -19.27 -41.75 28.15
CA ILE A 143 -20.55 -42.44 27.93
C ILE A 143 -20.30 -43.87 27.44
N LYS A 144 -19.43 -44.06 26.44
CA LYS A 144 -19.07 -45.39 25.92
C LYS A 144 -18.51 -46.26 27.05
N ARG A 145 -17.65 -45.71 27.91
CA ARG A 145 -17.10 -46.38 29.08
C ARG A 145 -18.17 -46.82 30.09
N LYS A 146 -19.11 -45.92 30.41
CA LYS A 146 -20.24 -46.25 31.30
C LYS A 146 -21.15 -47.32 30.71
N LEU A 147 -21.45 -47.25 29.41
CA LEU A 147 -22.25 -48.26 28.71
C LEU A 147 -21.56 -49.62 28.69
N ALA A 148 -20.24 -49.67 28.42
CA ALA A 148 -19.48 -50.91 28.48
C ALA A 148 -19.51 -51.52 29.90
N HIS A 149 -19.45 -50.69 30.94
CA HIS A 149 -19.58 -51.15 32.31
C HIS A 149 -20.98 -51.69 32.63
N GLN A 150 -22.04 -51.02 32.17
CA GLN A 150 -23.43 -51.48 32.32
C GLN A 150 -23.65 -52.82 31.62
N LEU A 151 -23.19 -52.95 30.37
CA LEU A 151 -23.28 -54.21 29.62
C LEU A 151 -22.61 -55.36 30.37
N ARG A 152 -21.45 -55.11 31.00
CA ARG A 152 -20.75 -56.11 31.81
C ARG A 152 -21.57 -56.53 33.04
N LEU A 153 -22.19 -55.59 33.74
CA LEU A 153 -23.07 -55.88 34.88
C LEU A 153 -24.32 -56.65 34.45
N ASP A 154 -24.92 -56.30 33.31
CA ASP A 154 -26.09 -56.98 32.76
C ASP A 154 -25.76 -58.41 32.37
N GLN A 155 -24.59 -58.64 31.76
CA GLN A 155 -24.12 -59.99 31.41
C GLN A 155 -23.86 -60.85 32.67
N GLN A 156 -23.33 -60.26 33.74
CA GLN A 156 -23.17 -60.96 35.03
C GLN A 156 -24.52 -61.26 35.69
N THR A 157 -25.47 -60.34 35.58
CA THR A 157 -26.84 -60.49 36.11
C THR A 157 -27.58 -61.59 35.36
N LEU A 158 -27.56 -61.56 34.02
CA LEU A 158 -28.14 -62.61 33.18
C LEU A 158 -27.55 -63.98 33.53
N THR A 159 -26.23 -64.05 33.66
CA THR A 159 -25.54 -65.29 34.06
C THR A 159 -26.03 -65.79 35.42
N SER A 160 -26.30 -64.89 36.37
CA SER A 160 -26.81 -65.25 37.70
C SER A 160 -28.28 -65.67 37.66
N THR A 161 -29.11 -65.01 36.86
CA THR A 161 -30.52 -65.37 36.67
C THR A 161 -30.66 -66.73 36.01
N LEU A 162 -29.86 -67.03 34.99
CA LEU A 162 -29.82 -68.35 34.35
C LEU A 162 -29.42 -69.46 35.33
N LYS A 163 -28.57 -69.16 36.33
CA LYS A 163 -28.27 -70.11 37.42
C LYS A 163 -29.49 -70.39 38.30
N ILE A 164 -30.20 -69.35 38.72
CA ILE A 164 -31.39 -69.49 39.54
C ILE A 164 -32.47 -70.28 38.79
N GLU A 165 -32.68 -69.98 37.51
CA GLU A 165 -33.60 -70.72 36.64
C GLU A 165 -33.19 -72.19 36.48
N GLY A 166 -31.89 -72.45 36.26
CA GLY A 166 -31.35 -73.81 36.15
C GLY A 166 -31.51 -74.65 37.42
N ILE A 167 -31.51 -74.00 38.59
CA ILE A 167 -31.79 -74.64 39.89
C ILE A 167 -33.31 -74.84 40.06
N MET A 168 -34.15 -73.85 39.72
CA MET A 168 -35.60 -73.94 39.87
C MET A 168 -36.24 -74.99 38.95
N THR A 169 -35.73 -75.15 37.74
CA THR A 169 -36.28 -76.10 36.75
C THR A 169 -36.00 -77.56 37.09
N ARG A 170 -35.03 -77.83 37.97
CA ARG A 170 -34.64 -79.18 38.39
C ARG A 170 -35.21 -79.47 39.78
N VAL A 171 -36.44 -79.97 39.80
CA VAL A 171 -37.21 -80.23 41.03
C VAL A 171 -36.69 -81.47 41.80
N HIS A 172 -35.81 -82.28 41.20
CA HIS A 172 -35.22 -83.46 41.84
C HIS A 172 -33.76 -83.26 42.22
N CYS A 173 -33.41 -83.68 43.45
CA CYS A 173 -32.11 -83.42 44.08
C CYS A 173 -30.90 -83.99 43.31
N CYS A 174 -31.09 -85.07 42.54
CA CYS A 174 -30.02 -85.68 41.76
C CYS A 174 -29.64 -84.84 40.53
N GLU A 175 -30.59 -84.13 39.93
CA GLU A 175 -30.38 -83.34 38.70
C GLU A 175 -29.71 -81.99 39.01
N ALA A 176 -29.97 -81.44 40.20
CA ALA A 176 -29.30 -80.24 40.68
C ALA A 176 -27.77 -80.43 40.79
N GLY A 177 -27.31 -81.61 41.22
CA GLY A 177 -25.87 -81.91 41.35
C GLY A 177 -25.10 -81.94 40.02
N ASP A 178 -25.76 -82.33 38.92
CA ASP A 178 -25.13 -82.30 37.59
C ASP A 178 -24.98 -80.86 37.07
N TYR A 179 -25.94 -79.98 37.40
CA TYR A 179 -25.82 -78.55 37.09
C TYR A 179 -24.66 -77.90 37.84
N ASP A 180 -24.50 -78.22 39.13
CA ASP A 180 -23.39 -77.72 39.94
C ASP A 180 -22.03 -78.15 39.35
N ARG A 181 -21.90 -79.40 38.88
CA ARG A 181 -20.69 -79.85 38.16
C ARG A 181 -20.44 -79.10 36.86
N GLU A 182 -21.48 -78.87 36.05
CA GLU A 182 -21.32 -78.10 34.81
C GLU A 182 -20.90 -76.65 35.10
N LEU A 183 -21.42 -76.08 36.19
CA LEU A 183 -21.06 -74.75 36.65
C LEU A 183 -19.60 -74.71 37.14
N GLU A 184 -19.15 -75.69 37.92
CA GLU A 184 -17.76 -75.82 38.35
C GLU A 184 -16.82 -75.93 37.14
N LEU A 185 -17.20 -76.72 36.13
CA LEU A 185 -16.42 -76.88 34.91
C LEU A 185 -16.31 -75.55 34.14
N LYS A 186 -17.42 -74.80 34.00
CA LYS A 186 -17.38 -73.47 33.37
C LYS A 186 -16.51 -72.49 34.14
N GLN A 187 -16.60 -72.48 35.47
CA GLN A 187 -15.74 -71.63 36.31
C GLN A 187 -14.26 -72.02 36.17
N TRP A 188 -13.96 -73.31 36.07
CA TRP A 188 -12.60 -73.79 35.83
C TRP A 188 -12.11 -73.36 34.45
N LEU A 189 -12.96 -73.46 33.42
CA LEU A 189 -12.64 -73.01 32.07
C LEU A 189 -12.36 -71.51 32.01
N GLU A 190 -13.18 -70.68 32.67
CA GLU A 190 -12.97 -69.23 32.77
C GLU A 190 -11.69 -68.87 33.55
N LYS A 191 -11.29 -69.67 34.55
CA LYS A 191 -10.01 -69.50 35.25
C LYS A 191 -8.82 -69.82 34.36
N CYS A 192 -8.93 -70.84 33.51
CA CYS A 192 -7.89 -71.21 32.56
C CYS A 192 -7.76 -70.21 31.42
N CYS A 193 -8.90 -69.77 30.87
CA CYS A 193 -8.96 -68.87 29.72
C CYS A 193 -9.95 -67.73 29.99
N PRO A 194 -9.54 -66.72 30.77
CA PRO A 194 -10.39 -65.56 30.98
C PRO A 194 -10.65 -64.87 29.63
N PRO A 195 -11.88 -64.37 29.39
CA PRO A 195 -12.18 -63.66 28.16
C PRO A 195 -11.25 -62.46 28.01
N GLU A 196 -10.77 -62.24 26.78
CA GLU A 196 -9.84 -61.16 26.48
C GLU A 196 -10.48 -59.82 26.84
N ARG A 197 -9.86 -59.10 27.77
CA ARG A 197 -10.32 -57.76 28.13
C ARG A 197 -9.86 -56.81 27.04
N GLN A 198 -10.80 -56.19 26.33
CA GLN A 198 -10.46 -55.10 25.44
C GLN A 198 -9.77 -53.99 26.26
N PRO A 199 -8.58 -53.54 25.87
CA PRO A 199 -7.89 -52.48 26.58
C PRO A 199 -8.74 -51.22 26.52
N GLU A 200 -8.93 -50.59 27.67
CA GLU A 200 -9.70 -49.37 27.76
C GLU A 200 -8.87 -48.21 27.22
N GLU A 201 -9.24 -47.69 26.05
CA GLU A 201 -8.58 -46.54 25.45
C GLU A 201 -8.70 -45.32 26.38
N LYS A 202 -7.60 -44.59 26.55
CA LYS A 202 -7.61 -43.35 27.34
C LYS A 202 -8.45 -42.31 26.62
N CYS A 203 -9.43 -41.74 27.30
CA CYS A 203 -10.21 -40.64 26.76
C CYS A 203 -9.31 -39.41 26.49
N PRO A 204 -9.61 -38.63 25.43
CA PRO A 204 -8.88 -37.40 25.15
C PRO A 204 -9.03 -36.42 26.31
N GLU A 205 -7.99 -35.62 26.53
CA GLU A 205 -7.99 -34.59 27.58
C GLU A 205 -8.83 -33.38 27.14
N PRO A 206 -9.58 -32.75 28.05
CA PRO A 206 -10.37 -31.58 27.74
C PRO A 206 -9.48 -30.43 27.29
N CYS A 207 -9.95 -29.65 26.33
CA CYS A 207 -9.29 -28.40 25.97
C CYS A 207 -9.59 -27.31 27.02
N GLY A 208 -8.65 -26.39 27.19
CA GLY A 208 -8.88 -25.17 27.97
C GLY A 208 -9.84 -24.24 27.24
N ARG A 209 -10.72 -23.57 27.99
CA ARG A 209 -11.65 -22.58 27.41
C ARG A 209 -10.84 -21.46 26.75
N PRO A 210 -11.12 -21.11 25.47
CA PRO A 210 -10.42 -20.02 24.82
C PRO A 210 -10.68 -18.69 25.55
N GLY A 211 -9.64 -17.88 25.70
CA GLY A 211 -9.75 -16.55 26.31
C GLY A 211 -10.53 -15.60 25.39
N PHE A 212 -11.64 -15.04 25.90
CA PHE A 212 -12.35 -13.97 25.22
C PHE A 212 -11.83 -12.63 25.73
N ASP A 213 -11.12 -11.90 24.87
CA ASP A 213 -10.70 -10.53 25.15
C ASP A 213 -11.50 -9.58 24.24
N PRO A 214 -12.57 -8.92 24.75
CA PRO A 214 -13.32 -7.94 23.98
C PRO A 214 -12.44 -6.72 23.73
N ARG A 215 -11.93 -6.61 22.51
CA ARG A 215 -11.09 -5.48 22.14
C ARG A 215 -11.88 -4.18 22.25
N GLN A 216 -11.35 -3.22 23.00
CA GLN A 216 -11.76 -1.82 22.87
C GLN A 216 -11.06 -1.25 21.63
N PRO A 217 -11.79 -0.61 20.69
CA PRO A 217 -11.16 0.12 19.62
C PRO A 217 -10.48 1.34 20.23
N GLU A 218 -9.19 1.23 20.56
CA GLU A 218 -8.40 2.39 20.94
C GLU A 218 -8.37 3.34 19.74
N GLY A 219 -8.84 4.56 19.98
CA GLY A 219 -9.07 5.58 18.97
C GLY A 219 -7.80 5.82 18.14
N LEU A 220 -7.90 5.55 16.85
CA LEU A 220 -6.91 5.97 15.88
C LEU A 220 -7.06 7.50 15.73
N ASP A 221 -6.38 8.24 16.61
CA ASP A 221 -6.27 9.71 16.61
C ASP A 221 -5.44 10.19 15.41
N TRP A 222 -5.93 9.92 14.19
CA TRP A 222 -5.31 10.46 13.00
C TRP A 222 -5.57 11.97 12.93
N ARG A 223 -4.50 12.74 12.75
CA ARG A 223 -4.55 14.16 12.41
C ARG A 223 -3.88 14.35 11.05
N PRO A 224 -4.40 15.26 10.21
CA PRO A 224 -3.73 15.62 8.97
C PRO A 224 -2.29 16.05 9.25
N LEU A 225 -1.39 15.76 8.29
CA LEU A 225 -0.07 16.37 8.29
C LEU A 225 -0.26 17.90 8.29
N PRO A 226 0.49 18.65 9.12
CA PRO A 226 0.41 20.11 9.12
C PRO A 226 0.72 20.63 7.71
N SER A 227 0.02 21.67 7.28
CA SER A 227 0.29 22.32 6.00
C SER A 227 1.77 22.72 5.93
N PRO A 228 2.44 22.56 4.77
CA PRO A 228 3.79 23.04 4.59
C PRO A 228 3.86 24.53 4.95
N VAL A 229 4.88 24.93 5.71
CA VAL A 229 5.10 26.35 6.01
C VAL A 229 5.81 26.95 4.81
N ASP A 230 5.16 27.89 4.12
CA ASP A 230 5.79 28.58 3.00
C ASP A 230 7.09 29.26 3.47
N PRO A 231 8.19 29.12 2.72
CA PRO A 231 9.43 29.81 3.03
C PRO A 231 9.19 31.32 3.05
N LYS A 232 9.49 31.93 4.18
CA LYS A 232 9.32 33.37 4.40
C LYS A 232 10.11 34.11 3.31
N PRO A 233 9.50 35.07 2.59
CA PRO A 233 10.23 35.80 1.55
C PRO A 233 11.41 36.54 2.21
N GLU A 234 12.63 36.17 1.82
CA GLU A 234 13.82 36.93 2.16
C GLU A 234 13.77 38.23 1.34
N GLY A 235 13.59 39.34 2.05
CA GLY A 235 13.55 40.69 1.49
C GLY A 235 14.93 41.28 1.24
#